data_AF-A0A951L3A4-F1
#
_entry.id   AF-A0A951L3A4-F1
#
_cell.length_a   1.000
_cell.length_b   1.000
_cell.length_c   1.000
_cell.angle_alpha   90.00
_cell.angle_beta   90.00
_cell.angle_gamma   90.00
#
_symmetry.space_group_name_H-M   'P 1'
#
loop_
_entity.id
_entity.type
_entity.pdbx_description
1 polymer ?
#
loop_
_entity_poly.entity_id
_entity_poly.type
_entity_poly.pdbx_seq_one_letter_code
_entity_poly.pdbx_strand_id
1 'polypeptide(L)'
;MDQGRRQFTDEFKREAVALLASSGRPLLQIASELGISPSMLRNWRNRSEGRNAGPAPGSGAAPTLHSGLDPASEISRLRRENDRLRTERDILKNVSWAFVPPVALETGVMFSGAGEGAAVSFMVAMTSSKTWPMGRCALASGDARAIPVRKLIICAVQPLHSTRRRCMARPKRSRPMRDISPTHPNAAAIDIGAKMHVAAVPPDRDADPVRTFGTFTGELHRMADWFESCGVLTVAMESTGVYWIPAFEVLDQRGFEVVLVNARDAKHVPGRKTDVSDAQWLRQLHEYGLLRASFRPKGELATLRAYLRQRERLLDYAASHIQHMQKALMQMNVQLHHIVSDITGATGMRIIRGIVAGERDPAALAAHRDRRCHASAEEISAALAGNWREEHIFALGQALDLYDLYQAKVAESDARIEQVLARLRTALERPACRLPPARHRDNSANAPAFDARAILYSVLGVDLTQIHGLGPSLVLKLVGECGTDLSPWPDAKHFTSWLCLAPSNKISGGRVLSSRTRRSGSRAAALLRLAAVTVGRTQTALGAFYRRLSARIGKAKAVTATARKIAGLFYNAVRHGMVYADPGASYYEERYKARVLANLRRRATSLGFVLQEAPSSA
;
A
#
# COMPACT_ATOMS: atom_id res chain seq x y z
N MET A 1 -20.33 27.97 22.92
CA MET A 1 -21.71 28.19 22.48
C MET A 1 -21.82 27.78 21.02
N ASP A 2 -22.46 26.64 20.75
CA ASP A 2 -22.65 26.09 19.41
C ASP A 2 -23.76 26.90 18.71
N GLN A 3 -23.41 27.71 17.70
CA GLN A 3 -24.40 28.51 16.97
C GLN A 3 -25.20 27.60 16.03
N GLY A 4 -26.42 27.26 16.45
CA GLY A 4 -27.40 26.55 15.62
C GLY A 4 -27.57 27.22 14.24
N ARG A 5 -27.68 26.38 13.21
CA ARG A 5 -27.76 26.79 11.81
C ARG A 5 -29.04 27.64 11.58
N ARG A 6 -28.89 28.97 11.42
CA ARG A 6 -30.00 29.89 11.10
C ARG A 6 -30.74 29.43 9.84
N GLN A 7 -32.05 29.25 9.94
CA GLN A 7 -32.94 28.93 8.81
C GLN A 7 -33.58 30.23 8.30
N PHE A 8 -33.59 30.43 6.98
CA PHE A 8 -34.20 31.59 6.32
C PHE A 8 -35.42 31.15 5.51
N THR A 9 -36.51 31.92 5.56
CA THR A 9 -37.73 31.68 4.79
C THR A 9 -37.48 31.83 3.29
N ASP A 10 -38.28 31.19 2.44
CA ASP A 10 -38.12 31.28 0.99
C ASP A 10 -38.49 32.65 0.42
N GLU A 11 -39.38 33.37 1.10
CA GLU A 11 -39.71 34.76 0.81
C GLU A 11 -38.50 35.68 1.01
N PHE A 12 -37.84 35.59 2.16
CA PHE A 12 -36.62 36.35 2.44
C PHE A 12 -35.51 36.07 1.42
N LYS A 13 -35.36 34.82 0.97
CA LYS A 13 -34.37 34.46 -0.06
C LYS A 13 -34.68 35.12 -1.40
N ARG A 14 -35.95 35.22 -1.78
CA ARG A 14 -36.37 35.87 -3.04
C ARG A 14 -36.16 37.38 -2.96
N GLU A 15 -36.55 38.01 -1.86
CA GLU A 15 -36.35 39.44 -1.63
C GLU A 15 -34.86 39.81 -1.62
N ALA A 16 -34.01 39.04 -0.95
CA ALA A 16 -32.57 39.28 -0.94
C ALA A 16 -31.94 39.20 -2.35
N VAL A 17 -32.42 38.28 -3.19
CA VAL A 17 -31.96 38.17 -4.59
C VAL A 17 -32.54 39.29 -5.46
N ALA A 18 -33.80 39.67 -5.26
CA ALA A 18 -34.43 40.78 -5.97
C ALA A 18 -33.75 42.10 -5.64
N LEU A 19 -33.42 42.35 -4.36
CA LEU A 19 -32.67 43.52 -3.90
C LEU A 19 -31.28 43.59 -4.52
N LEU A 20 -30.59 42.45 -4.67
CA LEU A 20 -29.31 42.39 -5.37
C LEU A 20 -29.44 42.71 -6.86
N ALA A 21 -30.54 42.31 -7.50
CA ALA A 21 -30.78 42.55 -8.92
C ALA A 21 -31.22 43.99 -9.21
N SER A 22 -32.02 44.61 -8.35
CA SER A 22 -32.61 45.93 -8.57
C SER A 22 -31.73 47.09 -8.08
N SER A 23 -30.89 46.88 -7.06
CA SER A 23 -30.13 47.98 -6.44
C SER A 23 -28.86 48.38 -7.19
N GLY A 24 -28.32 47.52 -8.07
CA GLY A 24 -27.03 47.76 -8.74
C GLY A 24 -25.80 47.77 -7.82
N ARG A 25 -25.98 47.45 -6.52
CA ARG A 25 -24.92 47.51 -5.49
C ARG A 25 -24.11 46.20 -5.43
N PRO A 26 -22.86 46.23 -4.93
CA PRO A 26 -22.01 45.03 -4.85
C PRO A 26 -22.58 43.98 -3.88
N LEU A 27 -22.52 42.70 -4.28
CA LEU A 27 -23.04 41.55 -3.51
C LEU A 27 -22.50 41.48 -2.07
N LEU A 28 -21.24 41.85 -1.85
CA LEU A 28 -20.61 41.86 -0.53
C LEU A 28 -21.27 42.86 0.43
N GLN A 29 -21.65 44.03 -0.08
CA GLN A 29 -22.30 45.08 0.71
C GLN A 29 -23.70 44.64 1.15
N ILE A 30 -24.50 44.11 0.22
CA ILE A 30 -25.86 43.64 0.50
C ILE A 30 -25.84 42.44 1.47
N ALA A 31 -24.87 41.52 1.32
CA ALA A 31 -24.74 40.39 2.23
C ALA A 31 -24.41 40.84 3.66
N SER A 32 -23.55 41.85 3.82
CA SER A 32 -23.21 42.43 5.13
C SER A 32 -24.41 43.11 5.79
N GLU A 33 -25.20 43.88 5.03
CA GLU A 33 -26.39 44.57 5.52
C GLU A 33 -27.50 43.60 5.96
N LEU A 34 -27.68 42.51 5.21
CA LEU A 34 -28.64 41.46 5.53
C LEU A 34 -28.13 40.47 6.60
N GLY A 35 -26.90 40.66 7.10
CA GLY A 35 -26.30 39.79 8.11
C GLY A 35 -26.11 38.32 7.66
N ILE A 36 -25.95 38.10 6.35
CA ILE A 36 -25.77 36.77 5.74
C ILE A 36 -24.40 36.63 5.08
N SER A 37 -23.92 35.39 4.88
CA SER A 37 -22.63 35.20 4.22
C SER A 37 -22.71 35.50 2.71
N PRO A 38 -21.68 36.14 2.10
CA PRO A 38 -21.66 36.44 0.67
C PRO A 38 -21.81 35.19 -0.21
N SER A 39 -21.29 34.05 0.26
CA SER A 39 -21.41 32.76 -0.42
C SER A 39 -22.86 32.27 -0.48
N MET A 40 -23.67 32.59 0.53
CA MET A 40 -25.07 32.16 0.63
C MET A 40 -25.96 32.94 -0.35
N LEU A 41 -25.83 34.27 -0.38
CA LEU A 41 -26.55 35.14 -1.33
C LEU A 41 -26.19 34.79 -2.79
N ARG A 42 -24.91 34.51 -3.07
CA ARG A 42 -24.44 34.05 -4.38
C ARG A 42 -25.09 32.73 -4.80
N ASN A 43 -25.25 31.79 -3.87
CA ASN A 43 -25.88 30.50 -4.15
C ASN A 43 -27.39 30.64 -4.40
N TRP A 44 -28.08 31.54 -3.70
CA TRP A 44 -29.50 31.81 -3.94
C TRP A 44 -29.73 32.44 -5.32
N ARG A 45 -28.93 33.44 -5.71
CA ARG A 45 -28.95 34.02 -7.06
C ARG A 45 -28.68 32.97 -8.14
N ASN A 46 -27.68 32.12 -7.95
CA ASN A 46 -27.35 31.08 -8.94
C ASN A 46 -28.46 30.02 -9.07
N ARG A 47 -29.27 29.81 -8.03
CA ARG A 47 -30.47 28.94 -8.09
C ARG A 47 -31.64 29.64 -8.77
N SER A 48 -31.89 30.92 -8.50
CA SER A 48 -32.96 31.68 -9.18
C SER A 48 -32.69 31.86 -10.68
N GLU A 49 -31.42 31.96 -11.07
CA GLU A 49 -30.98 32.03 -12.47
C GLU A 49 -30.84 30.66 -13.14
N GLY A 50 -31.19 29.55 -12.46
CA GLY A 50 -31.17 28.20 -13.04
C GLY A 50 -29.77 27.63 -13.33
N ARG A 51 -28.68 28.33 -12.98
CA ARG A 51 -27.30 27.92 -13.30
C ARG A 51 -26.77 26.76 -12.44
N ASN A 52 -27.55 26.27 -11.46
CA ASN A 52 -27.27 25.07 -10.65
C ASN A 52 -28.55 24.51 -10.00
N ALA A 53 -29.51 24.05 -10.79
CA ALA A 53 -30.72 23.37 -10.30
C ALA A 53 -30.43 21.88 -10.00
N GLY A 54 -30.00 21.59 -8.76
CA GLY A 54 -30.29 20.28 -8.13
C GLY A 54 -31.73 20.27 -7.59
N PRO A 55 -32.33 19.10 -7.30
CA PRO A 55 -33.76 19.03 -6.96
C PRO A 55 -34.06 19.80 -5.67
N ALA A 56 -35.15 20.58 -5.70
CA ALA A 56 -35.61 21.38 -4.56
C ALA A 56 -36.19 20.48 -3.45
N PRO A 57 -36.00 20.82 -2.16
CA PRO A 57 -36.69 20.15 -1.07
C PRO A 57 -38.06 20.81 -0.85
N GLY A 58 -39.13 20.01 -0.89
CA GLY A 58 -40.39 20.36 -0.23
C GLY A 58 -41.46 21.10 -1.06
N SER A 59 -41.97 20.48 -2.13
CA SER A 59 -43.33 20.81 -2.62
C SER A 59 -44.01 19.54 -3.14
N GLY A 60 -44.76 18.88 -2.26
CA GLY A 60 -45.63 17.77 -2.64
C GLY A 60 -46.89 18.30 -3.33
N ALA A 61 -46.93 18.22 -4.66
CA ALA A 61 -48.19 18.09 -5.37
C ALA A 61 -48.57 16.60 -5.34
N ALA A 62 -49.78 16.29 -4.88
CA ALA A 62 -50.28 14.92 -4.74
C ALA A 62 -50.26 14.19 -6.09
N PRO A 63 -49.64 13.00 -6.20
CA PRO A 63 -49.83 12.16 -7.37
C PRO A 63 -51.12 11.35 -7.20
N THR A 64 -51.91 11.42 -8.25
CA THR A 64 -53.05 10.58 -8.57
C THR A 64 -52.77 9.09 -8.32
N LEU A 65 -53.80 8.40 -7.80
CA LEU A 65 -53.81 6.97 -7.52
C LEU A 65 -53.25 6.13 -8.68
N HIS A 66 -52.17 5.41 -8.40
CA HIS A 66 -51.95 4.09 -8.99
C HIS A 66 -51.90 3.05 -7.88
N SER A 67 -52.74 2.04 -8.06
CA SER A 67 -53.08 0.96 -7.18
C SER A 67 -51.91 0.01 -6.88
N GLY A 68 -51.76 -0.32 -5.60
CA GLY A 68 -51.33 -1.65 -5.19
C GLY A 68 -49.93 -1.81 -4.60
N LEU A 69 -49.56 -1.09 -3.52
CA LEU A 69 -48.53 -1.53 -2.56
C LEU A 69 -48.81 -0.96 -1.15
N ASP A 70 -48.62 -1.79 -0.12
CA ASP A 70 -48.90 -1.51 1.30
C ASP A 70 -48.05 -0.35 1.88
N PRO A 71 -48.67 0.71 2.44
CA PRO A 71 -47.96 1.86 3.03
C PRO A 71 -46.92 1.50 4.11
N ALA A 72 -47.13 0.44 4.88
CA ALA A 72 -46.20 0.02 5.93
C ALA A 72 -44.86 -0.50 5.36
N SER A 73 -44.91 -1.12 4.18
CA SER A 73 -43.73 -1.61 3.47
C SER A 73 -42.86 -0.47 2.93
N GLU A 74 -43.48 0.61 2.45
CA GLU A 74 -42.78 1.79 1.91
C GLU A 74 -42.16 2.62 3.04
N ILE A 75 -42.85 2.77 4.19
CA ILE A 75 -42.29 3.40 5.39
C ILE A 75 -41.06 2.62 5.89
N SER A 76 -41.12 1.28 5.87
CA SER A 76 -40.01 0.42 6.27
C SER A 76 -38.82 0.47 5.31
N ARG A 77 -39.07 0.74 4.03
CA ARG A 77 -38.05 0.94 3.01
C ARG A 77 -37.37 2.31 3.17
N LEU A 78 -38.15 3.37 3.36
CA LEU A 78 -37.64 4.73 3.56
C LEU A 78 -36.81 4.87 4.85
N ARG A 79 -37.18 4.16 5.92
CA ARG A 79 -36.37 4.09 7.16
C ARG A 79 -35.01 3.43 6.91
N ARG A 80 -34.97 2.30 6.19
CA ARG A 80 -33.73 1.63 5.79
C ARG A 80 -32.82 2.51 4.93
N GLU A 81 -33.41 3.31 4.03
CA GLU A 81 -32.64 4.23 3.19
C GLU A 81 -32.07 5.41 3.99
N ASN A 82 -32.82 5.93 4.97
CA ASN A 82 -32.35 6.97 5.89
C ASN A 82 -31.18 6.48 6.77
N ASP A 83 -31.26 5.26 7.30
CA ASP A 83 -30.20 4.67 8.13
C ASP A 83 -28.90 4.45 7.34
N ARG A 84 -29.03 4.04 6.07
CA ARG A 84 -27.90 3.94 5.15
C ARG A 84 -27.24 5.29 4.87
N LEU A 85 -28.02 6.34 4.62
CA LEU A 85 -27.48 7.68 4.36
C LEU A 85 -26.80 8.28 5.60
N ARG A 86 -27.33 8.02 6.80
CA ARG A 86 -26.66 8.38 8.08
C ARG A 86 -25.32 7.67 8.23
N THR A 87 -25.26 6.37 7.88
CA THR A 87 -24.02 5.57 7.87
C THR A 87 -23.00 6.15 6.88
N GLU A 88 -23.43 6.55 5.68
CA GLU A 88 -22.54 7.15 4.68
C GLU A 88 -22.00 8.53 5.11
N ARG A 89 -22.81 9.34 5.79
CA ARG A 89 -22.39 10.62 6.41
C ARG A 89 -21.35 10.40 7.52
N ASP A 90 -21.54 9.39 8.36
CA ASP A 90 -20.66 9.13 9.50
C ASP A 90 -19.33 8.50 9.07
N ILE A 91 -19.33 7.77 7.95
CA ILE A 91 -18.11 7.38 7.24
C ILE A 91 -17.30 8.61 6.80
N LEU A 92 -17.95 9.66 6.29
CA LEU A 92 -17.25 10.86 5.80
C LEU A 92 -16.69 11.74 6.94
N LYS A 93 -17.37 11.80 8.09
CA LYS A 93 -16.85 12.49 9.29
C LYS A 93 -15.63 11.79 9.89
N ASN A 94 -15.56 10.46 9.79
CA ASN A 94 -14.42 9.66 10.24
C ASN A 94 -13.22 9.63 9.27
N VAL A 95 -13.29 10.32 8.13
CA VAL A 95 -12.16 10.42 7.18
C VAL A 95 -11.27 11.63 7.47
N SER A 96 -11.74 12.65 8.20
CA SER A 96 -10.95 13.87 8.44
C SER A 96 -9.86 13.73 9.52
N TRP A 97 -9.90 12.70 10.37
CA TRP A 97 -8.86 12.46 11.39
C TRP A 97 -7.72 11.55 10.90
N ALA A 98 -7.84 10.96 9.70
CA ALA A 98 -6.90 9.97 9.18
C ALA A 98 -5.68 10.57 8.42
N PHE A 99 -5.32 11.82 8.71
CA PHE A 99 -4.17 12.52 8.11
C PHE A 99 -2.89 12.48 8.98
N VAL A 100 -2.69 11.41 9.76
CA VAL A 100 -1.44 11.11 10.49
C VAL A 100 -1.03 9.65 10.20
N PRO A 101 0.20 9.38 9.73
CA PRO A 101 0.67 8.02 9.46
C PRO A 101 0.92 7.21 10.75
N PRO A 102 0.72 5.88 10.74
CA PRO A 102 0.90 5.04 11.91
C PRO A 102 2.37 4.65 12.08
N VAL A 103 3.17 5.51 12.72
CA VAL A 103 4.48 5.16 13.31
C VAL A 103 4.58 5.66 14.77
N ALA A 104 3.57 6.37 15.29
CA ALA A 104 3.66 7.08 16.57
C ALA A 104 2.91 6.40 17.75
N LEU A 105 2.84 5.07 17.82
CA LEU A 105 2.18 4.37 18.94
C LEU A 105 3.10 3.52 19.83
N GLU A 106 4.42 3.55 19.63
CA GLU A 106 5.38 2.85 20.50
C GLU A 106 6.43 3.74 21.19
N THR A 107 6.41 5.06 21.00
CA THR A 107 7.28 5.98 21.76
C THR A 107 6.47 7.16 22.26
N GLY A 108 6.16 7.15 23.56
CA GLY A 108 5.59 8.30 24.25
C GLY A 108 6.63 9.41 24.39
N VAL A 109 6.76 10.28 23.38
CA VAL A 109 7.33 11.62 23.52
C VAL A 109 6.57 12.53 22.55
N MET A 110 5.77 13.45 23.10
CA MET A 110 5.21 14.57 22.34
C MET A 110 6.21 15.74 22.39
N PHE A 111 6.71 16.17 21.23
CA PHE A 111 7.22 17.52 21.06
C PHE A 111 6.54 18.17 19.86
N SER A 112 5.74 19.20 20.16
CA SER A 112 5.22 20.17 19.21
C SER A 112 6.32 21.19 18.88
N GLY A 113 6.59 21.38 17.59
CA GLY A 113 7.48 22.44 17.12
C GLY A 113 7.38 22.60 15.61
N ALA A 114 6.58 23.56 15.18
CA ALA A 114 6.53 24.03 13.80
C ALA A 114 7.88 24.69 13.44
N GLY A 115 8.39 24.35 12.26
CA GLY A 115 9.58 24.95 11.66
C GLY A 115 9.61 24.64 10.18
N GLU A 116 9.25 25.63 9.38
CA GLU A 116 9.42 25.65 7.93
C GLU A 116 10.90 25.52 7.56
N GLY A 117 11.20 24.82 6.45
CA GLY A 117 12.51 24.91 5.79
C GLY A 117 13.10 23.57 5.36
N ALA A 118 12.78 23.15 4.13
CA ALA A 118 13.71 22.44 3.23
C ALA A 118 13.09 22.36 1.84
N ALA A 119 13.30 23.42 1.05
CA ALA A 119 13.11 23.40 -0.38
C ALA A 119 14.06 22.38 -1.00
N VAL A 120 13.52 21.40 -1.74
CA VAL A 120 14.31 20.57 -2.64
C VAL A 120 14.61 21.43 -3.88
N SER A 121 15.78 22.07 -3.86
CA SER A 121 16.35 22.76 -5.02
C SER A 121 16.61 21.75 -6.14
N PHE A 122 15.78 21.83 -7.18
CA PHE A 122 16.08 21.28 -8.50
C PHE A 122 17.18 22.16 -9.11
N MET A 123 18.44 21.72 -9.03
CA MET A 123 19.52 22.37 -9.76
C MET A 123 19.52 21.84 -11.20
N VAL A 124 19.02 22.69 -12.11
CA VAL A 124 19.17 22.53 -13.56
C VAL A 124 20.63 22.81 -13.89
N ALA A 125 21.37 21.80 -14.33
CA ALA A 125 22.64 22.01 -15.02
C ALA A 125 22.34 22.60 -16.41
N MET A 126 22.55 23.91 -16.55
CA MET A 126 22.74 24.54 -17.84
C MET A 126 24.17 24.25 -18.30
N THR A 127 24.32 23.47 -19.37
CA THR A 127 25.52 23.52 -20.21
C THR A 127 25.13 23.41 -21.69
N SER A 128 25.38 24.51 -22.40
CA SER A 128 25.89 24.62 -23.76
C SER A 128 25.15 23.91 -24.91
N SER A 129 24.37 24.73 -25.63
CA SER A 129 24.35 24.84 -27.09
C SER A 129 25.04 23.74 -27.91
N LYS A 130 24.25 22.85 -28.51
CA LYS A 130 24.59 22.22 -29.80
C LYS A 130 23.35 22.21 -30.70
N THR A 131 23.32 23.20 -31.58
CA THR A 131 22.49 23.27 -32.78
C THR A 131 22.91 22.19 -33.78
N TRP A 132 21.95 21.49 -34.37
CA TRP A 132 22.12 20.75 -35.63
C TRP A 132 20.95 21.08 -36.58
N PRO A 133 21.19 21.04 -37.90
CA PRO A 133 20.62 21.99 -38.86
C PRO A 133 19.29 21.56 -39.44
N MET A 134 18.53 22.58 -39.83
CA MET A 134 17.30 22.51 -40.61
C MET A 134 17.59 22.03 -42.04
N GLY A 135 17.06 20.85 -42.40
CA GLY A 135 16.79 20.48 -43.79
C GLY A 135 15.37 20.88 -44.15
N ARG A 136 15.22 21.85 -45.05
CA ARG A 136 13.94 22.28 -45.62
C ARG A 136 13.48 21.26 -46.66
N CYS A 137 12.23 20.83 -46.58
CA CYS A 137 11.45 20.53 -47.79
C CYS A 137 10.21 21.42 -47.75
N ALA A 138 10.16 22.34 -48.72
CA ALA A 138 9.05 23.21 -48.97
C ALA A 138 7.90 22.39 -49.57
N LEU A 139 6.69 22.57 -49.03
CA LEU A 139 5.46 22.39 -49.79
C LEU A 139 4.70 23.71 -49.70
N ALA A 140 4.41 24.23 -50.88
CA ALA A 140 3.81 25.51 -51.12
C ALA A 140 2.34 25.54 -50.70
N SER A 141 1.89 26.76 -50.39
CA SER A 141 0.52 27.26 -50.36
C SER A 141 -0.45 26.71 -49.31
N GLY A 142 -0.87 27.62 -48.41
CA GLY A 142 -2.30 27.75 -48.09
C GLY A 142 -2.70 27.44 -46.66
N ASP A 143 -2.53 28.44 -45.79
CA ASP A 143 -3.30 28.69 -44.56
C ASP A 143 -3.25 27.71 -43.37
N ALA A 144 -2.61 28.25 -42.35
CA ALA A 144 -2.59 27.83 -40.97
C ALA A 144 -3.99 27.72 -40.34
N ARG A 145 -4.22 26.62 -39.60
CA ARG A 145 -4.77 26.62 -38.22
C ARG A 145 -4.59 25.22 -37.62
N ALA A 146 -3.51 25.08 -36.85
CA ALA A 146 -3.33 23.97 -35.92
C ALA A 146 -4.40 24.04 -34.83
N ILE A 147 -5.14 22.94 -34.61
CA ILE A 147 -6.06 22.79 -33.46
C ILE A 147 -5.66 21.53 -32.67
N PRO A 148 -5.51 21.63 -31.33
CA PRO A 148 -5.09 20.55 -30.45
C PRO A 148 -6.21 19.53 -30.20
N VAL A 149 -5.91 18.23 -30.34
CA VAL A 149 -6.86 17.14 -30.12
C VAL A 149 -7.05 16.89 -28.61
N ARG A 150 -7.98 17.63 -27.98
CA ARG A 150 -8.72 17.18 -26.79
C ARG A 150 -10.15 17.72 -26.84
N LYS A 151 -11.11 16.78 -26.68
CA LYS A 151 -12.57 16.96 -26.58
C LYS A 151 -13.31 17.38 -27.85
N LEU A 152 -13.85 16.40 -28.57
CA LEU A 152 -15.16 16.52 -29.21
C LEU A 152 -15.74 15.10 -29.42
N ILE A 153 -16.71 14.73 -28.58
CA ILE A 153 -17.69 13.68 -28.88
C ILE A 153 -19.03 14.25 -28.43
N ILE A 154 -19.70 15.01 -29.29
CA ILE A 154 -21.15 15.22 -29.32
C ILE A 154 -21.58 15.43 -30.77
N CYS A 155 -22.62 14.67 -31.17
CA CYS A 155 -23.51 14.77 -32.34
C CYS A 155 -22.90 14.67 -33.77
N ALA A 156 -23.54 14.11 -34.79
CA ALA A 156 -24.91 13.63 -34.99
C ALA A 156 -24.93 12.50 -36.03
N VAL A 157 -25.75 11.47 -35.82
CA VAL A 157 -26.24 10.60 -36.88
C VAL A 157 -27.74 10.47 -36.67
N GLN A 158 -28.52 11.02 -37.61
CA GLN A 158 -29.97 10.84 -37.70
C GLN A 158 -30.33 9.40 -38.12
N PRO A 159 -31.55 8.95 -37.83
CA PRO A 159 -31.82 7.55 -37.47
C PRO A 159 -32.18 6.69 -38.68
N LEU A 160 -31.31 5.76 -39.03
CA LEU A 160 -31.73 4.58 -39.79
C LEU A 160 -32.44 3.63 -38.83
N HIS A 161 -33.76 3.58 -38.98
CA HIS A 161 -34.65 2.60 -38.36
C HIS A 161 -34.19 1.19 -38.73
N SER A 162 -33.36 0.59 -37.86
CA SER A 162 -33.26 -0.86 -37.79
C SER A 162 -33.79 -1.27 -36.42
N THR A 163 -34.85 -2.06 -36.44
CA THR A 163 -35.44 -2.77 -35.31
C THR A 163 -34.44 -3.80 -34.79
N ARG A 164 -33.33 -3.34 -34.20
CA ARG A 164 -32.51 -4.17 -33.33
C ARG A 164 -33.31 -4.37 -32.04
N ARG A 165 -34.05 -5.49 -32.00
CA ARG A 165 -34.51 -6.10 -30.75
C ARG A 165 -33.36 -5.99 -29.75
N ARG A 166 -33.56 -5.25 -28.65
CA ARG A 166 -32.70 -5.37 -27.47
C ARG A 166 -32.72 -6.85 -27.09
N CYS A 167 -31.66 -7.58 -27.39
CA CYS A 167 -31.38 -8.81 -26.68
C CYS A 167 -31.16 -8.39 -25.22
N MET A 168 -32.25 -8.41 -24.43
CA MET A 168 -32.14 -8.38 -22.99
C MET A 168 -31.16 -9.48 -22.61
N ALA A 169 -30.07 -9.10 -21.95
CA ALA A 169 -29.17 -10.08 -21.36
C ALA A 169 -30.05 -11.01 -20.53
N ARG A 170 -30.03 -12.31 -20.88
CA ARG A 170 -30.78 -13.35 -20.15
C ARG A 170 -30.59 -13.10 -18.65
N PRO A 171 -31.67 -12.97 -17.86
CA PRO A 171 -31.52 -12.88 -16.41
C PRO A 171 -30.71 -14.10 -15.97
N LYS A 172 -29.60 -13.87 -15.27
CA LYS A 172 -28.89 -14.96 -14.61
C LYS A 172 -29.91 -15.64 -13.71
N ARG A 173 -30.31 -16.87 -14.05
CA ARG A 173 -31.16 -17.69 -13.18
C ARG A 173 -30.56 -17.61 -11.78
N SER A 174 -31.34 -17.16 -10.80
CA SER A 174 -30.97 -17.28 -9.40
C SER A 174 -30.65 -18.76 -9.18
N ARG A 175 -29.43 -19.05 -8.74
CA ARG A 175 -29.18 -20.37 -8.18
C ARG A 175 -30.18 -20.54 -7.03
N PRO A 176 -30.84 -21.71 -6.91
CA PRO A 176 -31.68 -21.96 -5.75
C PRO A 176 -30.86 -21.66 -4.50
N MET A 177 -31.49 -21.01 -3.52
CA MET A 177 -30.85 -20.65 -2.26
C MET A 177 -30.29 -21.95 -1.68
N ARG A 178 -28.96 -22.09 -1.65
CA ARG A 178 -28.36 -23.23 -0.99
C ARG A 178 -28.66 -23.03 0.50
N ASP A 179 -29.20 -24.07 1.12
CA ASP A 179 -29.28 -24.11 2.57
C ASP A 179 -27.87 -23.89 3.13
N ILE A 180 -27.71 -22.91 4.01
CA ILE A 180 -26.39 -22.53 4.51
C ILE A 180 -26.07 -23.48 5.66
N SER A 181 -25.54 -24.66 5.32
CA SER A 181 -25.08 -25.61 6.34
C SER A 181 -23.80 -25.09 7.01
N PRO A 182 -23.64 -25.29 8.33
CA PRO A 182 -22.38 -25.03 9.03
C PRO A 182 -21.21 -25.74 8.34
N THR A 183 -20.14 -25.00 8.07
CA THR A 183 -18.89 -25.56 7.50
C THR A 183 -17.98 -26.08 8.62
N HIS A 184 -17.98 -25.39 9.76
CA HIS A 184 -17.18 -25.70 10.94
C HIS A 184 -18.10 -25.79 12.16
N PRO A 185 -18.85 -26.90 12.36
CA PRO A 185 -19.83 -27.02 13.44
C PRO A 185 -19.18 -26.96 14.84
N ASN A 186 -17.92 -27.37 14.97
CA ASN A 186 -17.15 -27.33 16.22
C ASN A 186 -16.22 -26.10 16.27
N ALA A 187 -16.74 -24.94 15.86
CA ALA A 187 -16.00 -23.68 15.82
C ALA A 187 -16.15 -22.89 17.12
N ALA A 188 -15.04 -22.38 17.64
CA ALA A 188 -15.02 -21.33 18.65
C ALA A 188 -14.49 -20.02 18.06
N ALA A 189 -14.65 -18.93 18.78
CA ALA A 189 -13.93 -17.70 18.49
C ALA A 189 -13.51 -16.94 19.74
N ILE A 190 -12.48 -16.10 19.57
CA ILE A 190 -11.91 -15.27 20.62
C ILE A 190 -11.79 -13.83 20.11
N ASP A 191 -12.36 -12.90 20.87
CA ASP A 191 -12.00 -11.49 20.79
C ASP A 191 -10.83 -11.20 21.75
N ILE A 192 -9.68 -10.85 21.17
CA ILE A 192 -8.42 -10.72 21.91
C ILE A 192 -8.23 -9.27 22.36
N GLY A 193 -8.43 -9.03 23.66
CA GLY A 193 -8.07 -7.79 24.35
C GLY A 193 -6.68 -7.83 25.03
N ALA A 194 -6.22 -6.66 25.48
CA ALA A 194 -4.92 -6.51 26.17
C ALA A 194 -4.95 -6.97 27.64
N LYS A 195 -6.12 -6.90 28.30
CA LYS A 195 -6.32 -7.26 29.71
C LYS A 195 -7.15 -8.53 29.90
N MET A 196 -7.95 -8.88 28.90
CA MET A 196 -8.84 -10.03 28.93
C MET A 196 -9.14 -10.51 27.51
N HIS A 197 -9.54 -11.77 27.39
CA HIS A 197 -10.00 -12.40 26.17
C HIS A 197 -11.43 -12.85 26.36
N VAL A 198 -12.30 -12.53 25.41
CA VAL A 198 -13.70 -13.01 25.43
C VAL A 198 -13.82 -14.11 24.39
N ALA A 199 -14.18 -15.31 24.84
CA ALA A 199 -14.22 -16.49 24.02
C ALA A 199 -15.64 -17.05 23.96
N ALA A 200 -16.07 -17.47 22.77
CA ALA A 200 -17.39 -18.03 22.52
C ALA A 200 -17.28 -19.42 21.88
N VAL A 201 -18.06 -20.38 22.39
CA VAL A 201 -18.26 -21.72 21.81
C VAL A 201 -19.70 -21.87 21.30
N PRO A 202 -20.06 -22.95 20.58
CA PRO A 202 -21.43 -23.19 20.18
C PRO A 202 -22.36 -23.31 21.41
N PRO A 203 -23.56 -22.69 21.40
CA PRO A 203 -24.44 -22.64 22.58
C PRO A 203 -24.92 -23.98 23.12
N ASP A 204 -24.85 -25.05 22.33
CA ASP A 204 -25.22 -26.42 22.69
C ASP A 204 -24.10 -27.16 23.47
N ARG A 205 -22.92 -26.54 23.65
CA ARG A 205 -21.74 -27.20 24.22
C ARG A 205 -21.51 -26.92 25.70
N ASP A 206 -22.01 -25.80 26.22
CA ASP A 206 -21.81 -25.37 27.60
C ASP A 206 -23.00 -24.51 28.06
N ALA A 207 -23.35 -24.58 29.35
CA ALA A 207 -24.39 -23.74 29.95
C ALA A 207 -24.00 -22.25 29.96
N ASP A 208 -22.69 -21.96 30.00
CA ASP A 208 -22.11 -20.64 29.81
C ASP A 208 -21.20 -20.63 28.57
N PRO A 209 -21.79 -20.45 27.37
CA PRO A 209 -21.08 -20.59 26.10
C PRO A 209 -20.19 -19.39 25.75
N VAL A 210 -20.18 -18.33 26.57
CA VAL A 210 -19.30 -17.17 26.37
C VAL A 210 -18.61 -16.81 27.67
N ARG A 211 -17.30 -17.02 27.71
CA ARG A 211 -16.49 -16.81 28.92
C ARG A 211 -15.43 -15.77 28.71
N THR A 212 -15.08 -15.11 29.80
CA THR A 212 -13.95 -14.18 29.87
C THR A 212 -12.77 -14.86 30.54
N PHE A 213 -11.60 -14.79 29.90
CA PHE A 213 -10.34 -15.29 30.42
C PHE A 213 -9.36 -14.13 30.60
N GLY A 214 -8.47 -14.23 31.58
CA GLY A 214 -7.34 -13.30 31.68
C GLY A 214 -6.28 -13.57 30.60
N THR A 215 -5.22 -12.77 30.58
CA THR A 215 -4.16 -12.84 29.55
C THR A 215 -2.90 -13.58 30.01
N PHE A 216 -2.83 -14.00 31.28
CA PHE A 216 -1.70 -14.76 31.80
C PHE A 216 -1.68 -16.18 31.24
N THR A 217 -0.50 -16.80 31.15
CA THR A 217 -0.33 -18.13 30.56
C THR A 217 -1.25 -19.20 31.17
N GLY A 218 -1.43 -19.20 32.49
CA GLY A 218 -2.38 -20.10 33.16
C GLY A 218 -3.81 -19.93 32.65
N GLU A 219 -4.26 -18.70 32.42
CA GLU A 219 -5.59 -18.41 31.86
C GLU A 219 -5.73 -18.90 30.41
N LEU A 220 -4.68 -18.78 29.62
CA LEU A 220 -4.67 -19.27 28.23
C LEU A 220 -4.78 -20.80 28.19
N HIS A 221 -4.11 -21.50 29.12
CA HIS A 221 -4.29 -22.94 29.29
C HIS A 221 -5.70 -23.29 29.74
N ARG A 222 -6.27 -22.58 30.72
CA ARG A 222 -7.68 -22.79 31.15
C ARG A 222 -8.67 -22.58 30.01
N MET A 223 -8.44 -21.59 29.16
CA MET A 223 -9.24 -21.35 27.96
C MET A 223 -9.12 -22.52 26.97
N ALA A 224 -7.92 -23.04 26.74
CA ALA A 224 -7.69 -24.19 25.88
C ALA A 224 -8.33 -25.47 26.44
N ASP A 225 -8.19 -25.75 27.74
CA ASP A 225 -8.81 -26.90 28.40
C ASP A 225 -10.35 -26.83 28.30
N TRP A 226 -10.91 -25.62 28.45
CA TRP A 226 -12.34 -25.40 28.23
C TRP A 226 -12.76 -25.72 26.78
N PHE A 227 -12.01 -25.26 25.78
CA PHE A 227 -12.28 -25.59 24.38
C PHE A 227 -12.20 -27.09 24.08
N GLU A 228 -11.23 -27.81 24.67
CA GLU A 228 -11.15 -29.27 24.57
C GLU A 228 -12.41 -29.93 25.17
N SER A 229 -12.83 -29.49 26.36
CA SER A 229 -14.04 -30.02 27.01
C SER A 229 -15.33 -29.78 26.21
N CYS A 230 -15.38 -28.68 25.45
CA CYS A 230 -16.48 -28.34 24.56
C CYS A 230 -16.41 -29.04 23.19
N GLY A 231 -15.37 -29.84 22.92
CA GLY A 231 -15.17 -30.54 21.64
C GLY A 231 -14.87 -29.60 20.47
N VAL A 232 -14.29 -28.43 20.74
CA VAL A 232 -13.90 -27.45 19.71
C VAL A 232 -12.75 -28.01 18.87
N LEU A 233 -12.79 -27.79 17.55
CA LEU A 233 -11.72 -28.21 16.63
C LEU A 233 -11.00 -27.04 15.98
N THR A 234 -11.70 -25.91 15.78
CA THR A 234 -11.15 -24.74 15.11
C THR A 234 -11.55 -23.45 15.82
N VAL A 235 -10.62 -22.50 15.88
CA VAL A 235 -10.77 -21.26 16.64
C VAL A 235 -10.47 -20.06 15.76
N ALA A 236 -11.45 -19.16 15.58
CA ALA A 236 -11.20 -17.86 14.96
C ALA A 236 -10.77 -16.84 16.03
N MET A 237 -9.75 -16.03 15.75
CA MET A 237 -9.35 -14.94 16.65
C MET A 237 -9.26 -13.62 15.91
N GLU A 238 -9.82 -12.58 16.52
CA GLU A 238 -9.66 -11.19 16.10
C GLU A 238 -8.73 -10.48 17.08
N SER A 239 -7.76 -9.73 16.56
CA SER A 239 -6.93 -8.86 17.39
C SER A 239 -6.47 -7.62 16.62
N THR A 240 -6.34 -6.52 17.35
CA THR A 240 -5.81 -5.25 16.83
C THR A 240 -4.31 -5.07 17.12
N GLY A 241 -3.72 -5.87 18.00
CA GLY A 241 -2.34 -5.76 18.47
C GLY A 241 -1.55 -7.07 18.37
N VAL A 242 -0.51 -7.22 19.20
CA VAL A 242 0.34 -8.43 19.26
C VAL A 242 -0.19 -9.48 20.26
N TYR A 243 -1.20 -9.14 21.05
CA TYR A 243 -1.71 -9.95 22.17
C TYR A 243 -2.26 -11.32 21.76
N TRP A 244 -2.54 -11.54 20.48
CA TRP A 244 -3.02 -12.83 19.98
C TRP A 244 -1.91 -13.89 19.91
N ILE A 245 -0.63 -13.51 19.89
CA ILE A 245 0.48 -14.44 19.66
C ILE A 245 0.52 -15.54 20.75
N PRO A 246 0.50 -15.22 22.06
CA PRO A 246 0.54 -16.24 23.09
C PRO A 246 -0.69 -17.17 23.06
N ALA A 247 -1.89 -16.60 22.87
CA ALA A 247 -3.13 -17.39 22.77
C ALA A 247 -3.10 -18.32 21.55
N PHE A 248 -2.62 -17.84 20.41
CA PHE A 248 -2.43 -18.65 19.21
C PHE A 248 -1.46 -19.80 19.45
N GLU A 249 -0.31 -19.53 20.07
CA GLU A 249 0.72 -20.55 20.28
C GLU A 249 0.26 -21.65 21.24
N VAL A 250 -0.43 -21.31 22.33
CA VAL A 250 -1.01 -22.31 23.25
C VAL A 250 -2.03 -23.18 22.52
N LEU A 251 -2.94 -22.58 21.74
CA LEU A 251 -3.96 -23.33 21.03
C LEU A 251 -3.39 -24.19 19.88
N ASP A 252 -2.41 -23.68 19.12
CA ASP A 252 -1.73 -24.44 18.07
C ASP A 252 -0.96 -25.64 18.66
N GLN A 253 -0.33 -25.49 19.83
CA GLN A 253 0.34 -26.58 20.56
C GLN A 253 -0.65 -27.66 21.06
N ARG A 254 -1.87 -27.26 21.40
CA ARG A 254 -2.97 -28.16 21.81
C ARG A 254 -3.67 -28.82 20.61
N GLY A 255 -3.26 -28.50 19.37
CA GLY A 255 -3.76 -29.14 18.16
C GLY A 255 -5.00 -28.49 17.55
N PHE A 256 -5.42 -27.31 18.02
CA PHE A 256 -6.55 -26.58 17.41
C PHE A 256 -6.18 -26.01 16.04
N GLU A 257 -7.13 -26.01 15.10
CA GLU A 257 -6.98 -25.23 13.87
C GLU A 257 -7.28 -23.75 14.15
N VAL A 258 -6.23 -22.96 14.38
CA VAL A 258 -6.37 -21.55 14.74
C VAL A 258 -6.32 -20.63 13.52
N VAL A 259 -7.32 -19.76 13.39
CA VAL A 259 -7.48 -18.81 12.30
C VAL A 259 -7.43 -17.38 12.81
N LEU A 260 -6.36 -16.64 12.47
CA LEU A 260 -6.30 -15.20 12.74
C LEU A 260 -7.08 -14.42 11.68
N VAL A 261 -8.00 -13.58 12.09
CA VAL A 261 -8.88 -12.81 11.20
C VAL A 261 -8.52 -11.33 11.26
N ASN A 262 -8.58 -10.67 10.10
CA ASN A 262 -8.39 -9.23 10.06
C ASN A 262 -9.64 -8.52 10.61
N ALA A 263 -9.46 -7.67 11.62
CA ALA A 263 -10.53 -6.84 12.20
C ALA A 263 -11.30 -5.98 11.18
N ARG A 264 -10.76 -5.75 9.98
CA ARG A 264 -11.46 -5.04 8.89
C ARG A 264 -12.44 -5.93 8.13
N ASP A 265 -12.17 -7.23 8.09
CA ASP A 265 -12.94 -8.21 7.33
C ASP A 265 -14.07 -8.82 8.19
N ALA A 266 -13.93 -8.83 9.53
CA ALA A 266 -14.94 -9.33 10.48
C ALA A 266 -16.01 -8.30 10.90
N LYS A 267 -16.05 -7.11 10.27
CA LYS A 267 -16.94 -6.04 10.71
C LYS A 267 -18.42 -6.36 10.49
N HIS A 268 -19.22 -5.99 11.49
CA HIS A 268 -20.69 -5.77 11.57
C HIS A 268 -21.50 -6.85 12.31
N VAL A 269 -21.80 -6.59 13.59
CA VAL A 269 -23.10 -6.94 14.19
C VAL A 269 -24.00 -5.70 14.07
N PRO A 270 -25.20 -5.77 13.47
CA PRO A 270 -26.17 -4.68 13.54
C PRO A 270 -26.60 -4.47 15.01
N GLY A 271 -26.23 -3.33 15.63
CA GLY A 271 -26.62 -3.03 17.03
C GLY A 271 -25.51 -2.37 17.86
N ARG A 272 -25.67 -2.40 19.19
CA ARG A 272 -24.63 -1.94 20.15
C ARG A 272 -23.55 -3.01 20.28
N LYS A 273 -22.32 -2.64 19.94
CA LYS A 273 -21.13 -3.50 19.97
C LYS A 273 -20.65 -3.73 21.42
N THR A 274 -20.47 -4.98 21.81
CA THR A 274 -19.85 -5.43 23.07
C THR A 274 -18.89 -6.58 22.80
N ASP A 275 -17.82 -6.74 23.59
CA ASP A 275 -16.82 -7.80 23.41
C ASP A 275 -17.47 -9.22 23.40
N VAL A 276 -18.53 -9.42 24.19
CA VAL A 276 -19.36 -10.64 24.20
C VAL A 276 -20.06 -10.86 22.86
N SER A 277 -20.79 -9.85 22.38
CA SER A 277 -21.48 -9.94 21.09
C SER A 277 -20.52 -10.10 19.91
N ASP A 278 -19.30 -9.55 20.02
CA ASP A 278 -18.27 -9.67 18.99
C ASP A 278 -17.71 -11.09 18.94
N ALA A 279 -17.36 -11.69 20.08
CA ALA A 279 -16.91 -13.08 20.14
C ALA A 279 -17.96 -14.05 19.61
N GLN A 280 -19.24 -13.87 19.99
CA GLN A 280 -20.35 -14.68 19.49
C GLN A 280 -20.52 -14.56 17.97
N TRP A 281 -20.45 -13.34 17.45
CA TRP A 281 -20.57 -13.07 16.03
C TRP A 281 -19.40 -13.64 15.23
N LEU A 282 -18.18 -13.46 15.73
CA LEU A 282 -16.98 -14.02 15.12
C LEU A 282 -17.07 -15.56 15.04
N ARG A 283 -17.55 -16.21 16.10
CA ARG A 283 -17.79 -17.66 16.12
C ARG A 283 -18.83 -18.06 15.08
N GLN A 284 -19.94 -17.34 14.96
CA GLN A 284 -20.95 -17.62 13.94
C GLN A 284 -20.41 -17.46 12.52
N LEU A 285 -19.65 -16.40 12.24
CA LEU A 285 -19.01 -16.21 10.94
C LEU A 285 -18.01 -17.33 10.62
N HIS A 286 -17.27 -17.81 11.63
CA HIS A 286 -16.33 -18.92 11.48
C HIS A 286 -17.06 -20.24 11.22
N GLU A 287 -18.12 -20.52 11.96
CA GLU A 287 -18.98 -21.70 11.82
C GLU A 287 -19.50 -21.85 10.38
N TYR A 288 -19.87 -20.75 9.72
CA TYR A 288 -20.33 -20.75 8.32
C TYR A 288 -19.21 -20.55 7.28
N GLY A 289 -17.94 -20.53 7.67
CA GLY A 289 -16.80 -20.37 6.75
C GLY A 289 -16.77 -19.02 6.03
N LEU A 290 -17.34 -17.98 6.63
CA LEU A 290 -17.43 -16.63 6.04
C LEU A 290 -16.20 -15.77 6.32
N LEU A 291 -15.31 -16.25 7.19
CA LEU A 291 -14.08 -15.54 7.56
C LEU A 291 -12.93 -15.89 6.62
N ARG A 292 -12.07 -14.89 6.40
CA ARG A 292 -10.82 -15.06 5.66
C ARG A 292 -9.64 -15.06 6.61
N ALA A 293 -8.91 -16.18 6.64
CA ALA A 293 -7.68 -16.31 7.40
C ALA A 293 -6.59 -15.33 6.94
N SER A 294 -5.91 -14.73 7.91
CA SER A 294 -4.65 -14.02 7.72
C SER A 294 -3.51 -15.02 7.64
N PHE A 295 -2.62 -14.84 6.66
CA PHE A 295 -1.49 -15.74 6.48
C PHE A 295 -0.42 -15.56 7.58
N ARG A 296 -0.01 -16.68 8.20
CA ARG A 296 1.13 -16.79 9.11
C ARG A 296 1.95 -18.02 8.69
N PRO A 297 3.28 -17.88 8.44
CA PRO A 297 4.16 -19.02 8.31
C PRO A 297 4.23 -19.78 9.64
N LYS A 298 4.35 -21.11 9.58
CA LYS A 298 4.42 -22.00 10.76
C LYS A 298 5.87 -22.38 11.08
N GLY A 299 6.09 -22.90 12.30
CA GLY A 299 7.38 -23.47 12.74
C GLY A 299 8.57 -22.51 12.58
N GLU A 300 9.71 -23.06 12.12
CA GLU A 300 10.97 -22.31 11.94
C GLU A 300 10.84 -21.10 11.01
N LEU A 301 9.89 -21.09 10.06
CA LEU A 301 9.65 -19.92 9.21
C LEU A 301 9.02 -18.75 9.99
N ALA A 302 8.21 -19.03 11.03
CA ALA A 302 7.72 -18.00 11.94
C ALA A 302 8.88 -17.35 12.72
N THR A 303 9.80 -18.18 13.20
CA THR A 303 11.03 -17.76 13.89
C THR A 303 11.93 -16.92 12.97
N LEU A 304 12.16 -17.39 11.74
CA LEU A 304 12.92 -16.67 10.72
C LEU A 304 12.32 -15.27 10.49
N ARG A 305 10.99 -15.20 10.32
CA ARG A 305 10.29 -13.94 10.14
C ARG A 305 10.46 -13.01 11.34
N ALA A 306 10.40 -13.53 12.56
CA ALA A 306 10.59 -12.72 13.76
C ALA A 306 11.99 -12.07 13.80
N TYR A 307 13.05 -12.86 13.58
CA TYR A 307 14.41 -12.32 13.55
C TYR A 307 14.65 -11.35 12.39
N LEU A 308 14.12 -11.63 11.19
CA LEU A 308 14.22 -10.70 10.06
C LEU A 308 13.56 -9.35 10.34
N ARG A 309 12.39 -9.36 10.98
CA ARG A 309 11.68 -8.13 11.36
C ARG A 309 12.40 -7.38 12.48
N GLN A 310 13.01 -8.09 13.42
CA GLN A 310 13.84 -7.47 14.46
C GLN A 310 15.09 -6.82 13.87
N ARG A 311 15.78 -7.53 12.97
CA ARG A 311 16.93 -6.98 12.22
C ARG A 311 16.55 -5.71 11.46
N GLU A 312 15.41 -5.72 10.76
CA GLU A 312 14.91 -4.56 10.03
C GLU A 312 14.65 -3.36 10.95
N ARG A 313 14.07 -3.58 12.13
CA ARG A 313 13.88 -2.55 13.14
C ARG A 313 15.21 -1.96 13.64
N LEU A 314 16.22 -2.79 13.88
CA LEU A 314 17.56 -2.33 14.29
C LEU A 314 18.22 -1.48 13.20
N LEU A 315 18.03 -1.84 11.92
CA LEU A 315 18.51 -1.01 10.80
C LEU A 315 17.76 0.32 10.71
N ASP A 316 16.46 0.35 10.99
CA ASP A 316 15.69 1.59 11.05
C ASP A 316 16.21 2.51 12.17
N TYR A 317 16.52 1.95 13.35
CA TYR A 317 17.14 2.72 14.45
C TYR A 317 18.53 3.23 14.09
N ALA A 318 19.39 2.39 13.52
CA ALA A 318 20.70 2.81 13.04
C ALA A 318 20.58 3.97 12.03
N ALA A 319 19.62 3.88 11.10
CA ALA A 319 19.37 4.94 10.12
C ALA A 319 18.95 6.27 10.76
N SER A 320 18.16 6.25 11.85
CA SER A 320 17.87 7.46 12.62
C SER A 320 19.14 8.07 13.23
N HIS A 321 20.05 7.26 13.74
CA HIS A 321 21.32 7.77 14.29
C HIS A 321 22.29 8.28 13.22
N ILE A 322 22.22 7.80 11.98
CA ILE A 322 22.90 8.44 10.83
C ILE A 322 22.42 9.88 10.67
N GLN A 323 21.11 10.12 10.75
CA GLN A 323 20.54 11.47 10.65
C GLN A 323 20.96 12.34 11.83
N HIS A 324 21.04 11.78 13.04
CA HIS A 324 21.53 12.49 14.22
C HIS A 324 23.01 12.88 14.11
N MET A 325 23.87 11.98 13.59
CA MET A 325 25.27 12.32 13.29
C MET A 325 25.35 13.45 12.26
N GLN A 326 24.60 13.38 11.16
CA GLN A 326 24.55 14.46 10.16
C GLN A 326 24.11 15.79 10.76
N LYS A 327 23.08 15.78 11.61
CA LYS A 327 22.60 16.98 12.29
C LYS A 327 23.69 17.61 13.17
N ALA A 328 24.36 16.81 13.99
CA ALA A 328 25.43 17.31 14.87
C ALA A 328 26.58 17.92 14.05
N LEU A 329 27.03 17.24 12.99
CA LEU A 329 28.04 17.74 12.07
C LEU A 329 27.62 19.09 11.45
N MET A 330 26.38 19.20 10.99
CA MET A 330 25.83 20.44 10.43
C MET A 330 25.80 21.60 11.42
N GLN A 331 25.43 21.34 12.67
CA GLN A 331 25.41 22.37 13.72
C GLN A 331 26.82 22.88 14.06
N MET A 332 27.85 22.07 13.82
CA MET A 332 29.26 22.46 13.92
C MET A 332 29.83 23.10 12.65
N ASN A 333 29.01 23.24 11.60
CA ASN A 333 29.43 23.61 10.24
C ASN A 333 30.44 22.63 9.59
N VAL A 334 30.43 21.36 10.01
CA VAL A 334 31.22 20.30 9.41
C VAL A 334 30.43 19.67 8.26
N GLN A 335 30.79 20.00 7.03
CA GLN A 335 30.03 19.70 5.80
C GLN A 335 30.40 18.33 5.17
N LEU A 336 30.73 17.33 6.00
CA LEU A 336 31.19 16.01 5.55
C LEU A 336 30.24 15.35 4.54
N HIS A 337 28.93 15.43 4.77
CA HIS A 337 27.91 14.84 3.89
C HIS A 337 27.84 15.44 2.48
N HIS A 338 28.47 16.59 2.21
CA HIS A 338 28.56 17.17 0.86
C HIS A 338 29.74 16.59 0.05
N ILE A 339 30.81 16.16 0.72
CA ILE A 339 32.06 15.69 0.09
C ILE A 339 32.12 14.16 -0.04
N VAL A 340 31.44 13.42 0.84
CA VAL A 340 31.36 11.96 0.77
C VAL A 340 29.96 11.51 0.39
N SER A 341 29.87 10.47 -0.45
CA SER A 341 28.59 9.88 -0.85
C SER A 341 27.85 9.18 0.29
N ASP A 342 28.59 8.71 1.29
CA ASP A 342 28.06 8.00 2.46
C ASP A 342 28.94 8.31 3.68
N ILE A 343 28.35 8.97 4.68
CA ILE A 343 29.04 9.28 5.94
C ILE A 343 29.32 8.03 6.78
N THR A 344 28.59 6.93 6.52
CA THR A 344 28.81 5.63 7.15
C THR A 344 29.82 4.75 6.44
N GLY A 345 30.34 5.21 5.29
CA GLY A 345 31.44 4.56 4.60
C GLY A 345 32.75 4.64 5.39
N ALA A 346 33.76 3.88 4.96
CA ALA A 346 35.05 3.78 5.64
C ALA A 346 35.70 5.13 5.93
N THR A 347 35.73 6.05 4.94
CA THR A 347 36.28 7.40 5.12
C THR A 347 35.47 8.21 6.13
N GLY A 348 34.13 8.27 5.96
CA GLY A 348 33.26 9.07 6.83
C GLY A 348 33.33 8.62 8.28
N MET A 349 33.31 7.30 8.53
CA MET A 349 33.40 6.74 9.88
C MET A 349 34.76 6.96 10.54
N ARG A 350 35.87 6.92 9.79
CA ARG A 350 37.19 7.27 10.33
C ARG A 350 37.25 8.74 10.77
N ILE A 351 36.71 9.64 9.94
CA ILE A 351 36.66 11.07 10.24
C ILE A 351 35.77 11.32 11.47
N ILE A 352 34.55 10.78 11.49
CA ILE A 352 33.61 10.96 12.61
C ILE A 352 34.22 10.42 13.91
N ARG A 353 34.86 9.25 13.88
CA ARG A 353 35.57 8.68 15.04
C ARG A 353 36.75 9.55 15.48
N GLY A 354 37.51 10.12 14.54
CA GLY A 354 38.57 11.08 14.83
C GLY A 354 38.03 12.32 15.55
N ILE A 355 36.92 12.88 15.08
CA ILE A 355 36.24 14.01 15.73
C ILE A 355 35.80 13.62 17.15
N VAL A 356 35.17 12.47 17.35
CA VAL A 356 34.78 12.04 18.70
C VAL A 356 35.98 11.80 19.61
N ALA A 357 37.10 11.29 19.07
CA ALA A 357 38.34 11.07 19.81
C ALA A 357 39.13 12.36 20.16
N GLY A 358 38.69 13.52 19.66
CA GLY A 358 39.29 14.82 19.99
C GLY A 358 40.08 15.48 18.86
N GLU A 359 40.16 14.87 17.66
CA GLU A 359 40.86 15.46 16.53
C GLU A 359 40.07 16.63 15.91
N ARG A 360 40.71 17.78 15.76
CA ARG A 360 40.10 19.05 15.30
C ARG A 360 40.86 19.66 14.11
N ASP A 361 42.05 19.17 13.79
CA ASP A 361 42.79 19.61 12.62
C ASP A 361 42.13 19.07 11.35
N PRO A 362 41.60 19.95 10.47
CA PRO A 362 40.97 19.51 9.23
C PRO A 362 41.93 18.80 8.29
N ALA A 363 43.23 19.12 8.33
CA ALA A 363 44.24 18.45 7.51
C ALA A 363 44.47 17.00 8.00
N ALA A 364 44.61 16.80 9.32
CA ALA A 364 44.69 15.46 9.92
C ALA A 364 43.45 14.62 9.62
N LEU A 365 42.25 15.18 9.74
CA LEU A 365 41.01 14.46 9.40
C LEU A 365 40.93 14.13 7.91
N ALA A 366 41.34 15.05 7.02
CA ALA A 366 41.37 14.82 5.58
C ALA A 366 42.36 13.71 5.18
N ALA A 367 43.40 13.45 5.98
CA ALA A 367 44.34 12.35 5.74
C ALA A 367 43.69 10.96 5.85
N HIS A 368 42.52 10.83 6.51
CA HIS A 368 41.76 9.58 6.54
C HIS A 368 41.06 9.23 5.22
N ARG A 369 41.13 10.12 4.22
CA ARG A 369 40.55 9.93 2.88
C ARG A 369 41.07 8.65 2.21
N ASP A 370 40.14 7.78 1.80
CA ASP A 370 40.46 6.70 0.87
C ASP A 370 40.72 7.24 -0.55
N ARG A 371 41.67 6.64 -1.27
CA ARG A 371 42.04 7.00 -2.66
C ARG A 371 40.87 6.98 -3.65
N ARG A 372 39.78 6.28 -3.35
CA ARG A 372 38.57 6.20 -4.18
C ARG A 372 37.63 7.39 -3.99
N CYS A 373 37.89 8.27 -3.03
CA CYS A 373 37.12 9.49 -2.85
C CYS A 373 37.40 10.46 -3.99
N HIS A 374 36.35 10.99 -4.61
CA HIS A 374 36.45 11.94 -5.72
C HIS A 374 36.91 13.33 -5.27
N ALA A 375 36.55 13.75 -4.06
CA ALA A 375 36.97 15.02 -3.50
C ALA A 375 38.47 15.00 -3.17
N SER A 376 39.14 16.14 -3.41
CA SER A 376 40.56 16.30 -3.10
C SER A 376 40.80 16.37 -1.59
N ALA A 377 42.05 16.21 -1.15
CA ALA A 377 42.36 16.36 0.28
C ALA A 377 42.06 17.79 0.77
N GLU A 378 42.31 18.78 -0.08
CA GLU A 378 42.07 20.20 0.17
C GLU A 378 40.58 20.49 0.30
N GLU A 379 39.75 19.97 -0.62
CA GLU A 379 38.29 20.10 -0.54
C GLU A 379 37.72 19.44 0.72
N ILE A 380 38.25 18.27 1.09
CA ILE A 380 37.83 17.59 2.32
C ILE A 380 38.22 18.40 3.55
N SER A 381 39.47 18.86 3.62
CA SER A 381 39.95 19.71 4.71
C SER A 381 39.08 20.96 4.87
N ALA A 382 38.78 21.66 3.77
CA ALA A 382 37.91 22.83 3.80
C ALA A 382 36.49 22.53 4.33
N ALA A 383 35.92 21.38 3.95
CA ALA A 383 34.59 20.97 4.42
C ALA A 383 34.57 20.52 5.90
N LEU A 384 35.73 20.22 6.48
CA LEU A 384 35.88 19.79 7.88
C LEU A 384 36.20 20.93 8.84
N ALA A 385 36.33 22.17 8.34
CA ALA A 385 36.48 23.35 9.17
C ALA A 385 35.18 23.65 9.93
N GLY A 386 35.15 23.33 11.23
CA GLY A 386 34.01 23.52 12.11
C GLY A 386 34.25 24.48 13.27
N ASN A 387 33.17 24.83 14.00
CA ASN A 387 33.23 25.64 15.22
C ASN A 387 33.41 24.81 16.51
N TRP A 388 33.32 23.48 16.41
CA TRP A 388 33.65 22.51 17.47
C TRP A 388 32.96 22.73 18.83
N ARG A 389 31.72 23.22 18.82
CA ARG A 389 30.91 23.39 20.05
C ARG A 389 30.74 22.05 20.80
N GLU A 390 31.01 22.07 22.10
CA GLU A 390 31.06 20.87 22.94
C GLU A 390 29.74 20.09 22.98
N GLU A 391 28.60 20.79 23.03
CA GLU A 391 27.28 20.16 23.06
C GLU A 391 26.96 19.38 21.77
N HIS A 392 27.53 19.79 20.63
CA HIS A 392 27.34 19.10 19.36
C HIS A 392 28.30 17.92 19.21
N ILE A 393 29.53 18.04 19.73
CA ILE A 393 30.46 16.91 19.83
C ILE A 393 29.89 15.82 20.74
N PHE A 394 29.32 16.21 21.88
CA PHE A 394 28.65 15.29 22.80
C PHE A 394 27.49 14.56 22.11
N ALA A 395 26.61 15.29 21.40
CA ALA A 395 25.51 14.70 20.65
C ALA A 395 26.00 13.78 19.52
N LEU A 396 27.09 14.14 18.83
CA LEU A 396 27.73 13.31 17.81
C LEU A 396 28.25 11.99 18.40
N GLY A 397 28.93 12.06 19.56
CA GLY A 397 29.42 10.89 20.29
C GLY A 397 28.30 9.92 20.65
N GLN A 398 27.23 10.40 21.29
CA GLN A 398 26.07 9.56 21.62
C GLN A 398 25.41 8.93 20.39
N ALA A 399 25.29 9.68 19.29
CA ALA A 399 24.72 9.16 18.06
C ALA A 399 25.60 8.07 17.43
N LEU A 400 26.92 8.25 17.46
CA LEU A 400 27.90 7.27 16.99
C LEU A 400 27.86 5.99 17.83
N ASP A 401 27.86 6.12 19.16
CA ASP A 401 27.83 4.97 20.09
C ASP A 401 26.57 4.12 19.88
N LEU A 402 25.41 4.77 19.75
CA LEU A 402 24.15 4.08 19.47
C LEU A 402 24.14 3.43 18.09
N TYR A 403 24.69 4.10 17.07
CA TYR A 403 24.86 3.51 15.75
C TYR A 403 25.71 2.23 15.80
N ASP A 404 26.89 2.28 16.45
CA ASP A 404 27.79 1.15 16.58
C ASP A 404 27.15 0.00 17.39
N LEU A 405 26.42 0.31 18.46
CA LEU A 405 25.63 -0.66 19.22
C LEU A 405 24.58 -1.35 18.34
N TYR A 406 23.82 -0.59 17.54
CA TYR A 406 22.83 -1.18 16.64
C TYR A 406 23.47 -2.06 15.56
N GLN A 407 24.63 -1.69 15.03
CA GLN A 407 25.35 -2.54 14.08
C GLN A 407 25.78 -3.86 14.71
N ALA A 408 26.27 -3.85 15.95
CA ALA A 408 26.58 -5.09 16.69
C ALA A 408 25.33 -5.97 16.88
N LYS A 409 24.18 -5.37 17.22
CA LYS A 409 22.91 -6.11 17.36
C LYS A 409 22.34 -6.62 16.03
N VAL A 410 22.63 -5.94 14.92
CA VAL A 410 22.32 -6.46 13.57
C VAL A 410 23.16 -7.71 13.29
N ALA A 411 24.46 -7.71 13.62
CA ALA A 411 25.31 -8.88 13.46
C ALA A 411 24.86 -10.08 14.32
N GLU A 412 24.46 -9.82 15.58
CA GLU A 412 23.83 -10.85 16.43
C GLU A 412 22.55 -11.43 15.80
N SER A 413 21.73 -10.57 15.19
CA SER A 413 20.52 -11.01 14.48
C SER A 413 20.85 -11.84 13.24
N ASP A 414 21.90 -11.48 12.50
CA ASP A 414 22.37 -12.24 11.32
C ASP A 414 22.81 -13.66 11.72
N ALA A 415 23.54 -13.81 12.82
CA ALA A 415 23.93 -15.13 13.34
C ALA A 415 22.69 -15.99 13.69
N ARG A 416 21.66 -15.40 14.30
CA ARG A 416 20.40 -16.11 14.61
C ARG A 416 19.63 -16.50 13.35
N ILE A 417 19.60 -15.63 12.34
CA ILE A 417 18.95 -15.92 11.06
C ILE A 417 19.66 -17.09 10.37
N GLU A 418 20.99 -17.10 10.33
CA GLU A 418 21.78 -18.17 9.74
C GLU A 418 21.49 -19.52 10.41
N GLN A 419 21.43 -19.55 11.75
CA GLN A 419 21.09 -20.75 12.53
C GLN A 419 19.69 -21.30 12.19
N VAL A 420 18.68 -20.44 12.01
CA VAL A 420 17.34 -20.87 11.60
C VAL A 420 17.37 -21.45 10.18
N LEU A 421 18.07 -20.80 9.26
CA LEU A 421 18.18 -21.30 7.89
C LEU A 421 18.92 -22.64 7.81
N ALA A 422 19.94 -22.86 8.65
CA ALA A 422 20.64 -24.14 8.74
C ALA A 422 19.73 -25.27 9.24
N ARG A 423 18.84 -24.99 10.21
CA ARG A 423 17.81 -25.94 10.67
C ARG A 423 16.80 -26.25 9.56
N LEU A 424 16.30 -25.22 8.87
CA LEU A 424 15.39 -25.39 7.72
C LEU A 424 16.00 -26.23 6.60
N ARG A 425 17.30 -26.05 6.32
CA ARG A 425 18.04 -26.88 5.36
C ARG A 425 18.07 -28.35 5.74
N THR A 426 18.21 -28.67 7.03
CA THR A 426 18.32 -30.06 7.49
C THR A 426 17.00 -30.81 7.38
N ALA A 427 15.88 -30.09 7.49
CA ALA A 427 14.54 -30.68 7.38
C ALA A 427 14.10 -30.98 5.93
N LEU A 428 14.83 -30.49 4.91
CA LEU A 428 14.44 -30.59 3.50
C LEU A 428 15.47 -31.42 2.71
N GLU A 429 14.99 -32.18 1.73
CA GLU A 429 15.86 -32.93 0.82
C GLU A 429 16.76 -31.98 0.01
N ARG A 430 18.02 -32.37 -0.20
CA ARG A 430 18.99 -31.53 -0.91
C ARG A 430 18.58 -31.35 -2.38
N PRO A 431 18.72 -30.14 -2.95
CA PRO A 431 18.51 -29.93 -4.38
C PRO A 431 19.48 -30.77 -5.21
N ALA A 432 18.98 -31.42 -6.25
CA ALA A 432 19.78 -32.25 -7.17
C ALA A 432 20.73 -31.42 -8.07
N CYS A 433 20.39 -30.16 -8.35
CA CYS A 433 21.13 -29.31 -9.29
C CYS A 433 22.17 -28.42 -8.57
N ARG A 434 23.25 -28.09 -9.29
CA ARG A 434 24.25 -27.12 -8.82
C ARG A 434 23.69 -25.69 -8.91
N LEU A 435 24.07 -24.85 -7.94
CA LEU A 435 23.69 -23.44 -7.91
C LEU A 435 24.22 -22.72 -9.17
N PRO A 436 23.35 -22.06 -9.97
CA PRO A 436 23.78 -21.29 -11.14
C PRO A 436 24.74 -20.14 -10.78
N PRO A 437 25.53 -19.62 -11.74
CA PRO A 437 26.36 -18.45 -11.50
C PRO A 437 25.51 -17.22 -11.11
N ALA A 438 26.04 -16.38 -10.23
CA ALA A 438 25.39 -15.14 -9.83
C ALA A 438 25.32 -14.18 -11.03
N ARG A 439 24.16 -13.57 -11.27
CA ARG A 439 24.03 -12.55 -12.33
C ARG A 439 24.83 -11.28 -12.02
N HIS A 440 24.85 -10.89 -10.75
CA HIS A 440 25.56 -9.72 -10.24
C HIS A 440 26.12 -10.00 -8.85
N ARG A 441 27.21 -9.31 -8.49
CA ARG A 441 27.70 -9.29 -7.11
C ARG A 441 26.70 -8.54 -6.22
N ASP A 442 26.40 -9.09 -5.05
CA ASP A 442 25.62 -8.38 -4.04
C ASP A 442 26.51 -7.32 -3.39
N ASN A 443 26.22 -6.05 -3.69
CA ASN A 443 26.91 -4.90 -3.10
C ASN A 443 25.97 -4.14 -2.14
N SER A 444 24.95 -4.79 -1.59
CA SER A 444 24.05 -4.12 -0.65
C SER A 444 24.78 -3.83 0.67
N ALA A 445 24.84 -2.55 1.06
CA ALA A 445 25.56 -2.11 2.27
C ALA A 445 25.09 -2.81 3.56
N ASN A 446 23.81 -3.23 3.59
CA ASN A 446 23.19 -3.92 4.73
C ASN A 446 22.93 -5.41 4.44
N ALA A 447 23.70 -6.03 3.54
CA ALA A 447 23.66 -7.46 3.30
C ALA A 447 23.89 -8.23 4.61
N PRO A 448 23.24 -9.39 4.80
CA PRO A 448 23.59 -10.28 5.91
C PRO A 448 25.06 -10.70 5.85
N ALA A 449 25.67 -10.94 7.02
CA ALA A 449 27.08 -11.36 7.13
C ALA A 449 27.39 -12.78 6.58
N PHE A 450 26.37 -13.51 6.11
CA PHE A 450 26.48 -14.88 5.59
C PHE A 450 25.96 -14.97 4.14
N ASP A 451 26.31 -16.04 3.43
CA ASP A 451 25.85 -16.27 2.06
C ASP A 451 24.38 -16.72 2.01
N ALA A 452 23.48 -15.73 2.10
CA ALA A 452 22.05 -15.97 2.03
C ALA A 452 21.63 -16.65 0.72
N ARG A 453 22.32 -16.42 -0.40
CA ARG A 453 21.94 -16.98 -1.70
C ARG A 453 22.14 -18.49 -1.73
N ALA A 454 23.32 -18.96 -1.33
CA ALA A 454 23.62 -20.39 -1.31
C ALA A 454 22.69 -21.14 -0.35
N ILE A 455 22.47 -20.59 0.85
CA ILE A 455 21.60 -21.22 1.85
C ILE A 455 20.14 -21.26 1.36
N LEU A 456 19.60 -20.16 0.83
CA LEU A 456 18.22 -20.15 0.31
C LEU A 456 18.03 -21.09 -0.87
N TYR A 457 19.03 -21.25 -1.73
CA TYR A 457 18.98 -22.25 -2.80
C TYR A 457 18.88 -23.67 -2.24
N SER A 458 19.63 -23.98 -1.18
CA SER A 458 19.54 -25.29 -0.52
C SER A 458 18.18 -25.56 0.13
N VAL A 459 17.46 -24.50 0.54
CA VAL A 459 16.13 -24.60 1.15
C VAL A 459 15.01 -24.65 0.11
N LEU A 460 15.13 -23.92 -1.00
CA LEU A 460 14.05 -23.77 -1.99
C LEU A 460 14.19 -24.69 -3.21
N GLY A 461 15.41 -25.17 -3.49
CA GLY A 461 15.76 -25.88 -4.73
C GLY A 461 15.75 -25.00 -6.01
N VAL A 462 15.34 -23.75 -5.90
CA VAL A 462 15.32 -22.78 -7.00
C VAL A 462 16.07 -21.51 -6.63
N ASP A 463 16.86 -20.99 -7.57
CA ASP A 463 17.59 -19.74 -7.36
C ASP A 463 16.71 -18.54 -7.75
N LEU A 464 15.96 -18.02 -6.78
CA LEU A 464 15.11 -16.84 -6.97
C LEU A 464 15.90 -15.58 -7.34
N THR A 465 17.21 -15.54 -7.07
CA THR A 465 18.06 -14.43 -7.46
C THR A 465 18.32 -14.38 -8.97
N GLN A 466 17.83 -15.34 -9.74
CA GLN A 466 17.76 -15.28 -11.21
C GLN A 466 16.60 -14.41 -11.70
N ILE A 467 15.57 -14.14 -10.90
CA ILE A 467 14.47 -13.23 -11.27
C ILE A 467 14.96 -11.78 -11.19
N HIS A 468 14.89 -11.03 -12.29
CA HIS A 468 15.38 -9.65 -12.31
C HIS A 468 14.74 -8.79 -11.21
N GLY A 469 15.57 -8.05 -10.47
CA GLY A 469 15.15 -7.22 -9.34
C GLY A 469 15.18 -7.89 -7.98
N LEU A 470 15.35 -9.21 -7.90
CA LEU A 470 15.48 -9.95 -6.65
C LEU A 470 16.96 -10.23 -6.37
N GLY A 471 17.51 -9.56 -5.34
CA GLY A 471 18.82 -9.88 -4.77
C GLY A 471 18.71 -10.80 -3.55
N PRO A 472 19.82 -11.40 -3.07
CA PRO A 472 19.83 -12.35 -1.94
C PRO A 472 19.09 -11.83 -0.70
N SER A 473 19.43 -10.62 -0.25
CA SER A 473 18.79 -9.96 0.90
C SER A 473 17.28 -9.76 0.72
N LEU A 474 16.83 -9.45 -0.50
CA LEU A 474 15.41 -9.24 -0.80
C LEU A 474 14.64 -10.56 -0.83
N VAL A 475 15.26 -11.61 -1.41
CA VAL A 475 14.71 -12.96 -1.42
C VAL A 475 14.57 -13.49 0.01
N LEU A 476 15.60 -13.33 0.84
CA LEU A 476 15.57 -13.74 2.24
C LEU A 476 14.35 -13.14 2.98
N LYS A 477 14.14 -11.83 2.83
CA LYS A 477 12.98 -11.14 3.41
C LYS A 477 11.65 -11.65 2.83
N LEU A 478 11.57 -11.89 1.52
CA LEU A 478 10.36 -12.43 0.89
C LEU A 478 10.01 -13.83 1.38
N VAL A 479 11.01 -14.70 1.52
CA VAL A 479 10.84 -16.06 2.07
C VAL A 479 10.44 -16.00 3.54
N GLY A 480 11.02 -15.09 4.34
CA GLY A 480 10.57 -14.87 5.72
C GLY A 480 9.11 -14.43 5.81
N GLU A 481 8.63 -13.58 4.90
CA GLU A 481 7.25 -13.10 4.92
C GLU A 481 6.23 -14.08 4.34
N CYS A 482 6.59 -14.82 3.29
CA CYS A 482 5.70 -15.70 2.54
C CYS A 482 5.85 -17.19 2.88
N GLY A 483 6.94 -17.59 3.51
CA GLY A 483 7.32 -18.99 3.70
C GLY A 483 7.97 -19.63 2.46
N THR A 484 8.26 -20.92 2.56
CA THR A 484 8.78 -21.76 1.46
C THR A 484 7.68 -22.49 0.69
N ASP A 485 6.50 -22.65 1.29
CA ASP A 485 5.32 -23.21 0.63
C ASP A 485 4.26 -22.13 0.39
N LEU A 486 3.86 -21.99 -0.87
CA LEU A 486 2.82 -21.07 -1.32
C LEU A 486 1.47 -21.76 -1.60
N SER A 487 1.28 -23.01 -1.16
CA SER A 487 0.02 -23.75 -1.22
C SER A 487 -1.22 -23.01 -0.68
N PRO A 488 -1.12 -22.10 0.31
CA PRO A 488 -2.29 -21.38 0.81
C PRO A 488 -2.94 -20.46 -0.23
N TRP A 489 -2.26 -20.19 -1.34
CA TRP A 489 -2.82 -19.49 -2.49
C TRP A 489 -2.96 -20.49 -3.66
N PRO A 490 -4.18 -20.78 -4.15
CA PRO A 490 -4.36 -21.75 -5.23
C PRO A 490 -3.68 -21.37 -6.56
N ASP A 491 -3.57 -20.07 -6.84
CA ASP A 491 -2.88 -19.56 -8.01
C ASP A 491 -2.16 -18.22 -7.75
N ALA A 492 -1.35 -17.79 -8.72
CA ALA A 492 -0.65 -16.51 -8.66
C ALA A 492 -1.60 -15.30 -8.57
N LYS A 493 -2.86 -15.41 -9.00
CA LYS A 493 -3.85 -14.32 -8.89
C LYS A 493 -4.30 -14.16 -7.43
N HIS A 494 -4.50 -15.26 -6.71
CA HIS A 494 -4.81 -15.25 -5.27
C HIS A 494 -3.64 -14.67 -4.48
N PHE A 495 -2.41 -15.10 -4.77
CA PHE A 495 -1.21 -14.57 -4.13
C PHE A 495 -1.05 -13.06 -4.35
N THR A 496 -1.18 -12.60 -5.60
CA THR A 496 -1.08 -11.16 -5.90
C THR A 496 -2.25 -10.32 -5.39
N SER A 497 -3.41 -10.93 -5.16
CA SER A 497 -4.56 -10.30 -4.51
C SER A 497 -4.36 -10.14 -3.00
N TRP A 498 -3.75 -11.15 -2.35
CA TRP A 498 -3.32 -11.10 -0.95
C TRP A 498 -2.28 -10.00 -0.72
N LEU A 499 -1.29 -9.87 -1.62
CA LEU A 499 -0.32 -8.77 -1.62
C LEU A 499 -0.94 -7.38 -1.90
N CYS A 500 -2.24 -7.31 -2.21
CA CYS A 500 -2.93 -6.08 -2.62
C CYS A 500 -2.28 -5.39 -3.83
N LEU A 501 -1.62 -6.16 -4.71
CA LEU A 501 -1.07 -5.70 -5.99
C LEU A 501 -2.11 -5.85 -7.13
N ALA A 502 -3.19 -6.58 -6.89
CA ALA A 502 -4.34 -6.67 -7.77
C ALA A 502 -5.27 -5.44 -7.62
N PRO A 503 -5.86 -4.92 -8.71
CA PRO A 503 -6.96 -3.96 -8.61
C PRO A 503 -8.17 -4.60 -7.91
N SER A 504 -8.84 -3.84 -7.06
CA SER A 504 -10.07 -4.27 -6.38
C SER A 504 -11.27 -3.69 -7.11
N ASN A 505 -11.99 -4.55 -7.84
CA ASN A 505 -13.15 -4.13 -8.61
C ASN A 505 -14.40 -4.08 -7.71
N LYS A 506 -14.89 -2.88 -7.39
CA LYS A 506 -16.20 -2.69 -6.76
C LYS A 506 -17.25 -2.72 -7.87
N ILE A 507 -18.11 -3.74 -7.89
CA ILE A 507 -19.10 -3.95 -8.95
C ILE A 507 -20.51 -3.84 -8.35
N SER A 508 -21.39 -3.07 -8.99
CA SER A 508 -22.82 -3.01 -8.66
C SER A 508 -23.65 -3.00 -9.94
N GLY A 509 -24.75 -3.75 -9.98
CA GLY A 509 -25.60 -3.85 -11.17
C GLY A 509 -24.85 -4.29 -12.44
N GLY A 510 -23.78 -5.06 -12.31
CA GLY A 510 -22.91 -5.47 -13.42
C GLY A 510 -21.92 -4.40 -13.92
N ARG A 511 -21.90 -3.20 -13.34
CA ARG A 511 -20.97 -2.12 -13.69
C ARG A 511 -19.84 -2.01 -12.68
N VAL A 512 -18.60 -1.81 -13.15
CA VAL A 512 -17.44 -1.53 -12.30
C VAL A 512 -17.50 -0.07 -11.83
N LEU A 513 -17.78 0.13 -10.54
CA LEU A 513 -17.82 1.44 -9.88
C LEU A 513 -16.42 1.98 -9.58
N SER A 514 -15.49 1.09 -9.24
CA SER A 514 -14.09 1.44 -8.95
C SER A 514 -13.19 0.22 -9.16
N SER A 515 -11.95 0.44 -9.59
CA SER A 515 -10.93 -0.59 -9.81
C SER A 515 -9.60 -0.26 -9.10
N ARG A 516 -9.65 0.56 -8.05
CA ARG A 516 -8.45 0.97 -7.31
C ARG A 516 -7.84 -0.22 -6.57
N THR A 517 -6.51 -0.25 -6.49
CA THR A 517 -5.81 -1.22 -5.63
C THR A 517 -6.09 -0.92 -4.16
N ARG A 518 -6.19 -1.96 -3.33
CA ARG A 518 -6.37 -1.79 -1.89
C ARG A 518 -5.08 -1.25 -1.27
N ARG A 519 -5.22 -0.37 -0.28
CA ARG A 519 -4.09 0.00 0.58
C ARG A 519 -3.75 -1.19 1.48
N SER A 520 -2.47 -1.49 1.64
CA SER A 520 -2.00 -2.57 2.53
C SER A 520 -0.66 -2.20 3.14
N GLY A 521 -0.43 -2.64 4.37
CA GLY A 521 0.87 -2.61 5.06
C GLY A 521 1.69 -3.88 4.84
N SER A 522 1.43 -4.63 3.76
CA SER A 522 2.16 -5.87 3.46
C SER A 522 3.63 -5.58 3.18
N ARG A 523 4.53 -6.10 4.03
CA ARG A 523 5.99 -5.97 3.85
C ARG A 523 6.43 -6.64 2.55
N ALA A 524 5.95 -7.86 2.26
CA ALA A 524 6.22 -8.55 1.00
C ALA A 524 5.85 -7.71 -0.23
N ALA A 525 4.70 -7.03 -0.22
CA ALA A 525 4.30 -6.14 -1.31
C ALA A 525 5.23 -4.93 -1.45
N ALA A 526 5.74 -4.37 -0.35
CA ALA A 526 6.72 -3.29 -0.37
C ALA A 526 8.06 -3.76 -0.97
N LEU A 527 8.56 -4.93 -0.58
CA LEU A 527 9.77 -5.55 -1.12
C LEU A 527 9.68 -5.77 -2.64
N LEU A 528 8.53 -6.27 -3.13
CA LEU A 528 8.30 -6.44 -4.57
C LEU A 528 8.22 -5.11 -5.34
N ARG A 529 7.73 -4.04 -4.69
CA ARG A 529 7.76 -2.69 -5.28
C ARG A 529 9.18 -2.14 -5.35
N LEU A 530 10.03 -2.42 -4.35
CA LEU A 530 11.45 -2.08 -4.39
C LEU A 530 12.14 -2.78 -5.57
N ALA A 531 11.93 -4.09 -5.72
CA ALA A 531 12.42 -4.85 -6.89
C ALA A 531 11.98 -4.22 -8.21
N ALA A 532 10.71 -3.83 -8.32
CA ALA A 532 10.16 -3.22 -9.52
C ALA A 532 10.83 -1.89 -9.89
N VAL A 533 11.19 -1.05 -8.91
CA VAL A 533 11.92 0.20 -9.14
C VAL A 533 13.32 -0.08 -9.70
N THR A 534 14.03 -1.03 -9.11
CA THR A 534 15.37 -1.44 -9.56
C THR A 534 15.34 -2.00 -10.98
N VAL A 535 14.39 -2.88 -11.27
CA VAL A 535 14.21 -3.50 -12.60
C VAL A 535 13.92 -2.48 -13.69
N GLY A 536 13.20 -1.40 -13.36
CA GLY A 536 12.86 -0.35 -14.32
C GLY A 536 14.07 0.27 -15.02
N ARG A 537 15.26 0.22 -14.40
CA ARG A 537 16.53 0.75 -14.91
C ARG A 537 17.33 -0.24 -15.76
N THR A 538 16.88 -1.49 -15.89
CA THR A 538 17.61 -2.57 -16.58
C THR A 538 17.14 -2.78 -18.02
N GLN A 539 17.97 -3.35 -18.89
CA GLN A 539 17.61 -3.71 -20.28
C GLN A 539 16.95 -5.09 -20.40
N THR A 540 15.97 -5.34 -19.53
CA THR A 540 15.24 -6.62 -19.44
C THR A 540 13.83 -6.49 -19.98
N ALA A 541 13.14 -7.61 -20.23
CA ALA A 541 11.74 -7.59 -20.64
C ALA A 541 10.84 -6.92 -19.58
N LEU A 542 11.13 -7.14 -18.29
CA LEU A 542 10.44 -6.50 -17.18
C LEU A 542 10.75 -4.99 -17.11
N GLY A 543 11.99 -4.59 -17.38
CA GLY A 543 12.41 -3.19 -17.45
C GLY A 543 11.71 -2.44 -18.59
N ALA A 544 11.65 -3.03 -19.78
CA ALA A 544 10.92 -2.48 -20.92
C ALA A 544 9.41 -2.36 -20.63
N PHE A 545 8.81 -3.37 -19.98
CA PHE A 545 7.43 -3.29 -19.50
C PHE A 545 7.22 -2.10 -18.55
N TYR A 546 8.11 -1.92 -17.56
CA TYR A 546 8.04 -0.83 -16.59
C TYR A 546 8.13 0.52 -17.26
N ARG A 547 9.17 0.76 -18.08
CA ARG A 547 9.42 2.06 -18.73
C ARG A 547 8.23 2.48 -19.60
N ARG A 548 7.77 1.60 -20.47
CA ARG A 548 6.58 1.84 -21.30
C ARG A 548 5.34 2.18 -20.47
N LEU A 549 5.11 1.44 -19.38
CA LEU A 549 3.95 1.67 -18.54
C LEU A 549 4.07 2.99 -17.77
N SER A 550 5.26 3.32 -17.29
CA SER A 550 5.54 4.56 -16.57
C SER A 550 5.30 5.80 -17.43
N ALA A 551 5.73 5.77 -18.70
CA ALA A 551 5.49 6.84 -19.66
C ALA A 551 3.99 7.06 -19.94
N ARG A 552 3.19 5.98 -19.94
CA ARG A 552 1.75 6.03 -20.28
C ARG A 552 0.83 6.39 -19.11
N ILE A 553 1.11 5.87 -17.91
CA ILE A 553 0.17 5.98 -16.76
C ILE A 553 0.83 6.51 -15.47
N GLY A 554 2.10 6.89 -15.53
CA GLY A 554 2.87 7.40 -14.39
C GLY A 554 3.63 6.31 -13.63
N LYS A 555 4.73 6.72 -12.98
CA LYS A 555 5.68 5.85 -12.27
C LYS A 555 5.02 5.00 -11.18
N ALA A 556 4.21 5.59 -10.31
CA ALA A 556 3.61 4.89 -9.17
C ALA A 556 2.75 3.67 -9.60
N LYS A 557 1.95 3.82 -10.65
CA LYS A 557 1.14 2.71 -11.19
C LYS A 557 2.00 1.67 -11.90
N ALA A 558 3.05 2.11 -12.59
CA ALA A 558 4.01 1.22 -13.24
C ALA A 558 4.78 0.34 -12.24
N VAL A 559 5.20 0.90 -11.10
CA VAL A 559 5.83 0.17 -10.00
C VAL A 559 4.90 -0.95 -9.51
N THR A 560 3.64 -0.63 -9.19
CA THR A 560 2.69 -1.64 -8.67
C THR A 560 2.39 -2.74 -9.69
N ALA A 561 2.22 -2.38 -10.96
CA ALA A 561 1.97 -3.36 -12.02
C ALA A 561 3.19 -4.26 -12.30
N THR A 562 4.40 -3.71 -12.19
CA THR A 562 5.65 -4.47 -12.36
C THR A 562 5.90 -5.38 -11.16
N ALA A 563 5.65 -4.89 -9.94
CA ALA A 563 5.68 -5.69 -8.72
C ALA A 563 4.70 -6.88 -8.82
N ARG A 564 3.50 -6.67 -9.36
CA ARG A 564 2.54 -7.76 -9.64
C ARG A 564 3.10 -8.83 -10.58
N LYS A 565 3.87 -8.44 -11.60
CA LYS A 565 4.54 -9.39 -12.51
C LYS A 565 5.63 -10.17 -11.80
N ILE A 566 6.49 -9.48 -11.04
CA ILE A 566 7.57 -10.10 -10.27
C ILE A 566 6.97 -11.09 -9.25
N ALA A 567 5.88 -10.72 -8.57
CA ALA A 567 5.16 -11.60 -7.64
C ALA A 567 4.64 -12.87 -8.31
N GLY A 568 4.16 -12.79 -9.56
CA GLY A 568 3.74 -13.96 -10.32
C GLY A 568 4.91 -14.89 -10.68
N LEU A 569 6.06 -14.31 -11.04
CA LEU A 569 7.29 -15.08 -11.29
C LEU A 569 7.79 -15.75 -10.01
N PHE A 570 7.83 -15.02 -8.89
CA PHE A 570 8.17 -15.54 -7.57
C PHE A 570 7.26 -16.71 -7.19
N TYR A 571 5.93 -16.53 -7.32
CA TYR A 571 4.97 -17.58 -7.02
C TYR A 571 5.22 -18.84 -7.86
N ASN A 572 5.38 -18.70 -9.18
CA ASN A 572 5.58 -19.84 -10.05
C ASN A 572 6.94 -20.53 -9.84
N ALA A 573 7.99 -19.76 -9.51
CA ALA A 573 9.30 -20.32 -9.20
C ALA A 573 9.26 -21.17 -7.93
N VAL A 574 8.67 -20.64 -6.85
CA VAL A 574 8.56 -21.36 -5.56
C VAL A 574 7.57 -22.52 -5.63
N ARG A 575 6.37 -22.29 -6.19
CA ARG A 575 5.28 -23.29 -6.18
C ARG A 575 5.45 -24.39 -7.22
N HIS A 576 6.03 -24.07 -8.38
CA HIS A 576 6.06 -24.96 -9.54
C HIS A 576 7.47 -25.23 -10.07
N GLY A 577 8.53 -24.77 -9.38
CA GLY A 577 9.90 -24.99 -9.83
C GLY A 577 10.26 -24.28 -11.13
N MET A 578 9.53 -23.22 -11.52
CA MET A 578 9.77 -22.51 -12.77
C MET A 578 11.20 -21.97 -12.83
N VAL A 579 11.95 -22.38 -13.85
CA VAL A 579 13.23 -21.76 -14.22
C VAL A 579 12.95 -20.46 -14.97
N TYR A 580 13.37 -19.34 -14.40
CA TYR A 580 13.20 -18.04 -15.04
C TYR A 580 14.37 -17.72 -15.97
N ALA A 581 14.05 -17.39 -17.22
CA ALA A 581 14.96 -16.81 -18.20
C ALA A 581 14.35 -15.52 -18.75
N ASP A 582 15.13 -14.44 -18.82
CA ASP A 582 14.65 -13.18 -19.39
C ASP A 582 14.80 -13.20 -20.91
N PRO A 583 13.72 -12.94 -21.67
CA PRO A 583 13.81 -12.93 -23.13
C PRO A 583 14.39 -11.61 -23.68
N GLY A 584 14.76 -10.65 -22.82
CA GLY A 584 15.32 -9.36 -23.22
C GLY A 584 14.30 -8.27 -23.53
N ALA A 585 14.78 -7.01 -23.57
CA ALA A 585 13.96 -5.84 -23.87
C ALA A 585 13.38 -5.87 -25.30
N SER A 586 14.20 -6.23 -26.30
CA SER A 586 13.81 -6.28 -27.72
C SER A 586 12.65 -7.23 -27.97
N TYR A 587 12.71 -8.45 -27.41
CA TYR A 587 11.62 -9.44 -27.48
C TYR A 587 10.30 -8.87 -26.95
N TYR A 588 10.35 -8.15 -25.83
CA TYR A 588 9.15 -7.52 -25.26
C TYR A 588 8.59 -6.43 -26.18
N GLU A 589 9.47 -5.60 -26.74
CA GLU A 589 9.10 -4.49 -27.63
C GLU A 589 8.50 -4.98 -28.95
N GLU A 590 9.11 -5.99 -29.58
CA GLU A 590 8.58 -6.63 -30.79
C GLU A 590 7.19 -7.23 -30.57
N ARG A 591 7.02 -8.01 -29.49
CA ARG A 591 5.74 -8.63 -29.15
C ARG A 591 4.68 -7.59 -28.79
N TYR A 592 5.10 -6.44 -28.24
CA TYR A 592 4.22 -5.30 -28.03
C TYR A 592 3.82 -4.64 -29.36
N LYS A 593 4.78 -4.34 -30.24
CA LYS A 593 4.54 -3.80 -31.59
C LYS A 593 3.56 -4.70 -32.36
N ALA A 594 3.80 -6.02 -32.39
CA ALA A 594 2.92 -6.99 -33.02
C ALA A 594 1.48 -6.95 -32.48
N ARG A 595 1.31 -6.82 -31.15
CA ARG A 595 -0.04 -6.68 -30.55
C ARG A 595 -0.71 -5.38 -30.91
N VAL A 596 0.04 -4.27 -30.98
CA VAL A 596 -0.48 -2.97 -31.41
C VAL A 596 -0.96 -3.06 -32.86
N LEU A 597 -0.13 -3.61 -33.76
CA LEU A 597 -0.49 -3.82 -35.16
C LEU A 597 -1.73 -4.73 -35.31
N ALA A 598 -1.80 -5.84 -34.58
CA ALA A 598 -2.97 -6.72 -34.59
C ALA A 598 -4.25 -6.02 -34.10
N ASN A 599 -4.14 -5.15 -33.09
CA ASN A 599 -5.27 -4.35 -32.63
C ASN A 599 -5.69 -3.29 -33.65
N LEU A 600 -4.73 -2.64 -34.31
CA LEU A 600 -4.99 -1.66 -35.35
C LEU A 600 -5.67 -2.31 -36.56
N ARG A 601 -5.17 -3.45 -37.04
CA ARG A 601 -5.80 -4.25 -38.10
C ARG A 601 -7.25 -4.58 -37.76
N ARG A 602 -7.52 -5.12 -36.57
CA ARG A 602 -8.89 -5.42 -36.13
C ARG A 602 -9.80 -4.19 -36.08
N ARG A 603 -9.29 -3.03 -35.65
CA ARG A 603 -10.07 -1.78 -35.63
C ARG A 603 -10.32 -1.25 -37.03
N ALA A 604 -9.33 -1.28 -37.91
CA ALA A 604 -9.49 -0.90 -39.31
C ALA A 604 -10.56 -1.76 -39.99
N THR A 605 -10.48 -3.09 -39.85
CA THR A 605 -11.48 -4.02 -40.40
C THR A 605 -12.88 -3.73 -39.86
N SER A 606 -13.04 -3.45 -38.56
CA SER A 606 -14.36 -3.12 -37.98
C SER A 606 -14.96 -1.81 -38.51
N LEU A 607 -14.14 -0.95 -39.12
CA LEU A 607 -14.54 0.31 -39.74
C LEU A 607 -14.59 0.21 -41.27
N GLY A 608 -14.36 -0.97 -41.86
CA GLY A 608 -14.33 -1.16 -43.32
C GLY A 608 -13.02 -0.73 -44.01
N PHE A 609 -11.95 -0.48 -43.25
CA PHE A 609 -10.64 -0.09 -43.79
C PHE A 609 -9.63 -1.24 -43.75
N VAL A 610 -8.64 -1.18 -44.64
CA VAL A 610 -7.47 -2.08 -44.66
C VAL A 610 -6.23 -1.29 -44.25
N LEU A 611 -5.43 -1.85 -43.33
CA LEU A 611 -4.17 -1.24 -42.92
C LEU A 611 -3.07 -1.64 -43.91
N GLN A 612 -2.53 -0.68 -44.64
CA GLN A 612 -1.36 -0.86 -45.51
C GLN A 612 -0.10 -0.30 -44.84
N GLU A 613 1.03 -0.96 -45.06
CA GLU A 613 2.33 -0.46 -44.60
C GLU A 613 2.80 0.67 -45.53
N ALA A 614 3.32 1.74 -44.95
CA ALA A 614 3.86 2.83 -45.75
C ALA A 614 5.12 2.33 -46.51
N PRO A 615 5.34 2.74 -47.77
CA PRO A 615 6.58 2.40 -48.47
C PRO A 615 7.76 2.92 -47.66
N SER A 616 8.78 2.07 -47.46
CA SER A 616 10.00 2.45 -46.74
C SER A 616 10.66 3.60 -47.49
N SER A 617 10.69 4.79 -46.91
CA SER A 617 11.48 5.90 -47.43
C SER A 617 12.95 5.48 -47.41
N ALA A 618 13.53 5.31 -48.59
CA ALA A 618 14.94 4.91 -48.81
C ALA A 618 15.92 5.98 -48.32
#